data_AF-A0A091AH11-F1
#
_entry.id   AF-A0A091AH11-F1
#
_cell.length_a   1.000
_cell.length_b   1.000
_cell.length_c   1.000
_cell.angle_alpha   90.00
_cell.angle_beta   90.00
_cell.angle_gamma   90.00
#
_symmetry.space_group_name_H-M   'P 1'
#
loop_
_entity.id
_entity.type
_entity.pdbx_description
1 polymer ?
#
loop_
_entity_poly.entity_id
_entity_poly.type
_entity_poly.pdbx_seq_one_letter_code
_entity_poly.pdbx_strand_id
1 'polypeptide(L)' 'MAFYKKSFQSFDTIYLGGGTPSLLSIQQIDDILKSANDHFNIDRQTEITVEVNPGDGSAEYFQQLRKRGINRLNIG' A
#
# COMPACT_ATOMS: atom_id res chain seq x y z
N MET A 1 -13.82 14.91 4.02
CA MET A 1 -15.01 14.07 3.78
C MET A 1 -14.57 12.63 3.91
N ALA A 2 -15.19 11.80 4.75
CA ALA A 2 -14.86 10.37 4.83
C ALA A 2 -15.60 9.62 3.71
N PHE A 3 -14.90 9.28 2.63
CA PHE A 3 -15.50 8.57 1.50
C PHE A 3 -15.76 7.10 1.89
N TYR A 4 -16.96 6.59 1.66
CA TYR A 4 -17.30 5.16 1.82
C TYR A 4 -17.17 4.53 3.21
N LYS A 5 -16.65 5.23 4.23
CA LYS A 5 -16.52 4.75 5.62
C LYS A 5 -17.84 4.32 6.28
N LYS A 6 -18.98 4.73 5.70
CA LYS A 6 -20.35 4.33 6.11
C LYS A 6 -21.06 3.44 5.10
N SER A 7 -20.44 3.16 3.96
CA SER A 7 -21.04 2.40 2.85
C SER A 7 -20.66 0.93 2.90
N PHE A 8 -19.48 0.61 3.44
CA PHE A 8 -18.97 -0.76 3.56
C PHE A 8 -18.46 -1.01 4.99
N GLN A 9 -18.52 -2.28 5.43
CA GLN A 9 -18.08 -2.65 6.77
C GLN A 9 -16.56 -2.49 6.91
N SER A 10 -15.75 -3.12 6.06
CA SER A 10 -14.30 -2.92 5.96
C SER A 10 -13.80 -3.32 4.57
N PHE A 11 -12.57 -2.93 4.24
CA PHE A 11 -11.83 -3.38 3.06
C PHE A 11 -10.64 -4.22 3.52
N ASP A 12 -10.48 -5.41 2.94
CA ASP A 12 -9.46 -6.40 3.30
C ASP A 12 -8.27 -6.43 2.33
N THR A 13 -8.30 -5.63 1.26
CA THR A 13 -7.25 -5.59 0.24
C THR A 13 -6.95 -4.16 -0.20
N ILE A 14 -5.66 -3.81 -0.28
CA ILE A 14 -5.13 -2.62 -0.94
C ILE A 14 -4.12 -3.08 -1.99
N TYR A 15 -4.28 -2.60 -3.23
CA TYR A 15 -3.38 -2.91 -4.33
C TYR A 15 -2.82 -1.62 -4.93
N LEU A 16 -1.52 -1.39 -4.78
CA LEU A 16 -0.80 -0.28 -5.39
C LEU A 16 -0.17 -0.76 -6.70
N GLY A 17 -0.86 -0.51 -7.82
CA GLY A 17 -0.40 -0.87 -9.16
C GLY A 17 -0.52 0.25 -10.19
N GLY A 18 -0.23 -0.05 -11.45
CA GLY A 18 -0.44 0.84 -12.59
C GLY A 18 0.84 1.18 -13.35
N GLY A 19 1.38 2.39 -13.14
CA GLY A 19 2.67 2.81 -13.71
C GLY A 19 3.83 2.06 -13.05
N THR A 20 4.67 2.77 -12.30
CA THR A 20 5.74 2.12 -11.52
C THR A 20 5.70 2.54 -10.06
N PRO A 21 4.86 1.91 -9.22
CA PRO A 21 4.78 2.22 -7.79
C PRO A 21 6.12 2.05 -7.06
N SER A 22 7.00 1.16 -7.52
CA SER A 22 8.35 0.98 -6.99
C SER A 22 9.26 2.20 -7.08
N LEU A 23 8.94 3.20 -7.93
CA LEU A 23 9.68 4.47 -7.99
C LEU A 23 9.26 5.46 -6.91
N LEU A 24 8.15 5.21 -6.20
CA LEU A 24 7.72 6.07 -5.10
C LEU A 24 8.69 5.91 -3.92
N SER A 25 9.03 7.04 -3.32
CA SER A 25 9.73 7.04 -2.03
C SER A 25 8.87 6.39 -0.95
N ILE A 26 9.53 5.86 0.08
CA ILE A 26 8.85 5.27 1.25
C ILE A 26 7.88 6.28 1.89
N GLN A 27 8.22 7.57 1.91
CA GLN A 27 7.33 8.60 2.46
C GLN A 27 6.06 8.77 1.63
N GLN A 28 6.17 8.78 0.30
CA GLN A 28 5.00 8.87 -0.58
C GLN A 28 4.08 7.66 -0.43
N ILE A 29 4.64 6.45 -0.26
CA ILE A 29 3.86 5.25 0.01
C ILE A 29 3.14 5.35 1.35
N ASP A 30 3.82 5.81 2.40
CA ASP A 30 3.23 6.03 3.73
C ASP A 30 2.07 7.04 3.69
N ASP A 31 2.25 8.15 2.96
CA ASP A 31 1.23 9.18 2.80
C ASP A 31 -0.03 8.63 2.09
N ILE A 32 0.15 7.77 1.07
CA ILE A 32 -0.95 7.10 0.37
C ILE A 32 -1.69 6.15 1.33
N LEU A 33 -0.96 5.29 2.05
CA LEU A 33 -1.56 4.33 2.99
C LEU A 33 -2.27 5.03 4.15
N LYS A 34 -1.72 6.14 4.64
CA LYS A 34 -2.36 6.99 5.65
C LYS A 34 -3.66 7.58 5.10
N SER A 35 -3.62 8.17 3.91
CA SER A 35 -4.81 8.72 3.26
C SER A 35 -5.90 7.66 3.06
N ALA A 36 -5.52 6.44 2.67
CA ALA A 36 -6.46 5.32 2.57
C ALA A 36 -7.11 4.99 3.93
N ASN A 37 -6.33 4.89 5.01
CA ASN A 37 -6.86 4.65 6.37
C ASN A 37 -7.75 5.79 6.90
N ASP A 38 -7.44 7.04 6.53
CA ASP A 38 -8.22 8.20 6.94
C ASP A 38 -9.62 8.20 6.29
N HIS A 39 -9.71 7.77 5.04
CA HIS A 39 -10.95 7.83 4.26
C HIS A 39 -11.77 6.53 4.32
N PHE A 40 -11.13 5.36 4.33
CA PHE A 40 -11.79 4.05 4.29
C PHE A 40 -11.69 3.33 5.64
N ASN A 41 -12.57 2.35 5.89
CA ASN A 41 -12.40 1.44 7.02
C ASN A 41 -11.57 0.23 6.58
N ILE A 42 -10.27 0.23 6.85
CA ILE A 42 -9.35 -0.82 6.41
C ILE A 42 -9.27 -1.91 7.50
N ASP A 43 -9.36 -3.18 7.09
CA ASP A 43 -9.26 -4.30 8.01
C ASP A 43 -7.85 -4.41 8.63
N ARG A 44 -7.75 -4.88 9.87
CA ARG A 44 -6.44 -5.05 10.53
C ARG A 44 -5.57 -6.12 9.87
N GLN A 45 -6.19 -7.09 9.20
CA GLN A 45 -5.52 -8.18 8.48
C GLN A 45 -5.45 -7.92 6.98
N THR A 46 -5.62 -6.67 6.55
CA THR A 46 -5.61 -6.28 5.14
C THR A 46 -4.35 -6.76 4.42
N GLU A 47 -4.53 -7.37 3.26
CA GLU A 47 -3.44 -7.59 2.31
C GLU A 47 -3.11 -6.26 1.63
N ILE A 48 -1.86 -5.81 1.75
CA ILE A 48 -1.37 -4.60 1.11
C ILE A 48 -0.28 -5.03 0.12
N THR A 49 -0.65 -5.02 -1.17
CA THR A 49 0.23 -5.35 -2.29
C THR A 49 0.80 -4.09 -2.93
N VAL A 50 2.09 -4.13 -3.29
CA VAL A 50 2.70 -3.14 -4.20
C VAL A 50 3.33 -3.84 -5.41
N GLU A 51 3.10 -3.28 -6.60
CA GLU A 51 3.81 -3.67 -7.82
C GLU A 51 5.25 -3.14 -7.82
N VAL A 52 6.20 -4.00 -8.17
CA VAL A 52 7.63 -3.68 -8.21
C VAL A 52 8.24 -4.24 -9.50
N ASN A 53 8.96 -3.43 -10.26
CA ASN A 53 9.72 -3.92 -11.40
C ASN A 53 11.03 -4.59 -10.97
N PRO A 54 11.53 -5.59 -11.74
CA PRO A 54 12.85 -6.17 -11.52
C PRO A 54 13.93 -5.09 -11.63
N GLY A 55 14.66 -4.88 -10.54
CA GLY A 55 15.77 -3.92 -10.48
C GLY A 55 15.46 -2.59 -9.78
N ASP A 56 14.20 -2.25 -9.51
CA ASP A 56 13.85 -1.01 -8.80
C ASP A 56 14.06 -1.11 -7.28
N GLY A 57 13.99 -2.32 -6.73
CA GLY A 57 14.03 -2.54 -5.29
C GLY A 57 15.42 -2.81 -4.72
N SER A 58 15.67 -2.32 -3.50
CA SER A 58 16.80 -2.72 -2.65
C SER A 58 16.30 -3.47 -1.41
N ALA A 59 17.20 -4.17 -0.71
CA ALA A 59 16.87 -4.83 0.55
C ALA A 59 16.33 -3.83 1.60
N GLU A 60 16.93 -2.63 1.67
CA GLU A 60 16.48 -1.55 2.55
C GLU A 60 15.10 -1.06 2.15
N TYR A 61 14.84 -0.87 0.85
CA TYR A 61 13.54 -0.48 0.35
C TYR A 61 12.45 -1.48 0.77
N PHE A 62 12.66 -2.78 0.55
CA PHE A 62 11.70 -3.82 0.93
C PHE A 62 11.48 -3.91 2.45
N GLN A 63 12.55 -3.74 3.25
CA GLN A 63 12.41 -3.68 4.71
C GLN A 63 11.54 -2.49 5.14
N GLN A 64 11.71 -1.33 4.49
CA GLN A 64 10.91 -0.15 4.79
C GLN A 64 9.46 -0.33 4.35
N LEU A 65 9.19 -0.90 3.18
CA LEU A 65 7.82 -1.25 2.75
C LEU A 65 7.14 -2.14 3.80
N ARG A 66 7.81 -3.21 4.24
CA ARG A 66 7.29 -4.12 5.27
C ARG A 66 6.98 -3.41 6.58
N LYS A 67 7.83 -2.47 7.01
CA LYS A 67 7.59 -1.64 8.20
C LYS A 67 6.35 -0.75 8.08
N ARG A 68 5.95 -0.38 6.86
CA ARG A 68 4.72 0.40 6.58
C ARG A 68 3.47 -0.45 6.38
N GLY A 69 3.56 -1.76 6.57
CA GLY A 69 2.42 -2.67 6.49
C GLY A 69 2.23 -3.35 5.13
N ILE A 70 3.06 -3.04 4.14
CA ILE A 70 3.07 -3.80 2.88
C ILE A 70 3.52 -5.23 3.18
N ASN A 71 2.67 -6.19 2.83
CA ASN A 71 2.85 -7.60 3.18
C ASN A 71 2.80 -8.54 1.97
N ARG A 72 2.63 -7.99 0.76
CA ARG A 72 2.75 -8.72 -0.50
C ARG A 72 3.42 -7.85 -1.57
N LEU A 73 4.25 -8.48 -2.40
CA LEU A 73 4.83 -7.86 -3.60
C LEU A 73 4.24 -8.54 -4.83
N ASN A 74 3.93 -7.75 -5.86
CA ASN A 74 3.73 -8.27 -7.22
C ASN A 74 4.93 -7.86 -8.06
N ILE A 75 5.68 -8.81 -8.60
CA ILE A 75 6.89 -8.56 -9.36
C ILE A 75 6.62 -8.93 -10.81
N GLY A 76 6.66 -7.93 -11.68
CA GLY A 76 6.52 -8.07 -13.14
C GLY A 76 7.81 -8.48 -13.82
#